data_AF-A0A4Y7ISN3-F1
#
_entry.id   AF-A0A4Y7ISN3-F1
#
_cell.length_a   1.000
_cell.length_b   1.000
_cell.length_c   1.000
_cell.angle_alpha   90.00
_cell.angle_beta   90.00
_cell.angle_gamma   90.00
#
_symmetry.space_group_name_H-M   'P 1'
#
loop_
_entity.id
_entity.type
_entity.pdbx_description
1 polymer ?
#
loop_
_entity_poly.entity_id
_entity_poly.type
_entity_poly.pdbx_seq_one_letter_code
_entity_poly.pdbx_strand_id
1 'polypeptide(L)'
;MGAVGNISDCCYGRKGGIVLRPSCNIRYESYPFYDYKQETNPGHLPSSPPPKPNVTATTGGTVNNGFSNRTNGNNLDKVHGLFLCRGDQTNDACQSCVTTAAEEITKKCPNKKDAIIYYDECMVRYSNQSMVQKNPGVSLFNMNNASDPDRFKPLLGELLEELVTRATANSSKFSTGTKGRG
;
A
#
# COMPACT_ATOMS: atom_id res chain seq x y z
N MET A 1 -6.43 -17.56 6.33
CA MET A 1 -7.17 -16.29 6.46
C MET A 1 -6.71 -15.34 5.37
N GLY A 2 -7.65 -14.71 4.66
CA GLY A 2 -7.36 -13.68 3.65
C GLY A 2 -7.12 -12.29 4.28
N ALA A 3 -6.78 -11.29 3.48
CA ALA A 3 -6.44 -9.94 3.97
C ALA A 3 -7.63 -9.25 4.69
N VAL A 4 -8.87 -9.45 4.24
CA VAL A 4 -10.09 -8.98 4.94
C VAL A 4 -10.22 -9.61 6.33
N GLY A 5 -10.00 -10.93 6.43
CA GLY A 5 -9.98 -11.62 7.72
C GLY A 5 -8.81 -11.22 8.64
N ASN A 6 -7.78 -10.54 8.14
CA ASN A 6 -6.77 -9.96 9.03
C ASN A 6 -7.16 -8.58 9.55
N ILE A 7 -7.96 -7.82 8.80
CA ILE A 7 -8.51 -6.56 9.29
C ILE A 7 -9.41 -6.82 10.49
N SER A 8 -10.16 -7.92 10.47
CA SER A 8 -11.00 -8.30 11.60
C SER A 8 -10.21 -8.54 12.88
N ASP A 9 -9.00 -9.10 12.75
CA ASP A 9 -8.17 -9.47 13.89
C ASP A 9 -7.29 -8.32 14.38
N CYS A 10 -6.76 -7.49 13.47
CA CYS A 10 -5.79 -6.45 13.82
C CYS A 10 -6.40 -5.08 14.11
N CYS A 11 -7.48 -4.75 13.42
CA CYS A 11 -7.76 -3.36 13.09
C CYS A 11 -9.23 -2.97 13.34
N TYR A 12 -10.11 -3.93 13.65
CA TYR A 12 -11.52 -3.62 13.89
C TYR A 12 -11.74 -2.60 15.01
N GLY A 13 -12.59 -1.61 14.73
CA GLY A 13 -12.91 -0.51 15.64
C GLY A 13 -11.90 0.65 15.64
N ARG A 14 -10.80 0.56 14.87
CA ARG A 14 -9.84 1.67 14.69
C ARG A 14 -10.29 2.63 13.59
N LYS A 15 -9.87 3.90 13.68
CA LYS A 15 -10.13 4.91 12.63
C LYS A 15 -9.50 4.58 11.29
N GLY A 16 -8.46 3.77 11.26
CA GLY A 16 -7.80 3.38 10.02
C GLY A 16 -6.92 2.17 10.23
N GLY A 17 -6.64 1.48 9.14
CA GLY A 17 -5.82 0.28 9.14
C GLY A 17 -5.28 -0.03 7.75
N ILE A 18 -4.07 -0.57 7.72
CA ILE A 18 -3.37 -1.04 6.54
C ILE A 18 -2.96 -2.49 6.79
N VAL A 19 -3.35 -3.39 5.91
CA VAL A 19 -2.88 -4.78 5.88
C VAL A 19 -2.08 -4.97 4.61
N LEU A 20 -0.78 -5.18 4.77
CA LEU A 20 0.18 -5.36 3.69
C LEU A 20 0.54 -6.84 3.58
N ARG A 21 0.20 -7.46 2.46
CA ARG A 21 0.61 -8.82 2.09
C ARG A 21 1.32 -8.77 0.72
N PRO A 22 2.25 -9.69 0.44
CA PRO A 22 2.86 -9.87 -0.87
C PRO A 22 1.87 -9.88 -2.05
N SER A 23 0.64 -10.39 -1.85
CA SER A 23 -0.37 -10.54 -2.91
C SER A 23 -1.54 -9.56 -2.83
N CYS A 24 -1.70 -8.84 -1.73
CA CYS A 24 -2.87 -7.97 -1.51
C CYS A 24 -2.54 -6.90 -0.48
N ASN A 25 -2.95 -5.67 -0.76
CA ASN A 25 -2.80 -4.56 0.16
C ASN A 25 -4.18 -3.93 0.34
N ILE A 26 -4.60 -3.80 1.60
CA ILE A 26 -5.87 -3.16 1.95
C ILE A 26 -5.56 -2.00 2.87
N ARG A 27 -6.16 -0.84 2.57
CA ARG A 27 -6.14 0.34 3.42
C ARG A 27 -7.55 0.86 3.59
N TYR A 28 -7.91 1.23 4.81
CA TYR A 28 -9.14 1.96 5.09
C TYR A 28 -8.85 3.06 6.10
N GLU A 29 -9.60 4.16 6.00
CA GLU A 29 -9.58 5.26 6.97
C GLU A 29 -11.01 5.80 7.12
N SER A 30 -11.31 6.38 8.28
CA SER A 30 -12.61 6.97 8.59
C SER A 30 -12.78 8.38 8.01
N TYR A 31 -11.76 8.91 7.35
CA TYR A 31 -11.77 10.21 6.67
C TYR A 31 -11.34 10.03 5.20
N PRO A 32 -11.75 10.93 4.28
CA PRO A 32 -11.36 10.84 2.89
C PRO A 32 -9.84 10.94 2.71
N PHE A 33 -9.25 9.96 2.04
CA PHE A 33 -7.83 9.91 1.68
C PHE A 33 -7.63 9.55 0.20
N TYR A 34 -8.73 9.31 -0.52
CA TYR A 34 -8.76 8.91 -1.92
C TYR A 34 -9.82 9.77 -2.64
N ASP A 35 -9.53 10.19 -3.88
CA ASP A 35 -10.39 11.07 -4.68
C ASP A 35 -10.87 12.36 -3.98
N TYR A 36 -10.03 12.95 -3.11
CA TYR A 36 -10.26 14.35 -2.74
C TYR A 36 -10.02 15.19 -4.00
N LYS A 37 -11.10 15.63 -4.67
CA LYS A 37 -11.02 16.82 -5.52
C LYS A 37 -10.42 17.88 -4.60
N GLN A 38 -9.20 18.34 -4.88
CA GLN A 38 -8.65 19.47 -4.15
C GLN A 38 -9.63 20.64 -4.30
N GLU A 39 -10.49 20.84 -3.31
CA GLU A 39 -11.12 22.13 -3.13
C GLU A 39 -9.97 23.09 -2.84
N THR A 40 -9.78 24.03 -3.76
CA THR A 40 -8.83 25.13 -3.63
C THR A 40 -9.32 26.05 -2.51
N ASN A 41 -9.19 25.61 -1.26
CA ASN A 41 -9.31 26.47 -0.09
C ASN A 41 -7.89 26.95 0.26
N PRO A 42 -7.61 28.27 0.21
CA PRO A 42 -6.25 28.83 0.26
C PRO A 42 -5.53 28.73 1.63
N GLY A 43 -5.87 27.75 2.47
CA GLY A 43 -5.40 27.69 3.87
C GLY A 43 -4.90 26.34 4.38
N HIS A 44 -4.95 25.25 3.62
CA HIS A 44 -4.34 23.97 4.02
C HIS A 44 -3.58 23.38 2.83
N LEU A 45 -2.26 23.54 2.81
CA LEU A 45 -1.43 22.78 1.87
C LEU A 45 -1.57 21.29 2.18
N PRO A 46 -1.96 20.43 1.23
CA PRO A 46 -1.60 19.03 1.32
C PRO A 46 -0.08 18.96 1.36
N SER A 47 0.47 18.10 2.23
CA SER A 47 1.89 17.73 2.21
C SER A 47 2.28 17.47 0.77
N SER A 48 3.19 18.31 0.25
CA SER A 48 3.60 18.30 -1.14
C SER A 48 3.85 16.87 -1.60
N PRO A 49 3.28 16.41 -2.74
CA PRO A 49 3.73 15.15 -3.33
C PRO A 49 5.25 15.23 -3.50
N PRO A 50 5.99 14.14 -3.25
CA PRO A 50 7.44 14.15 -3.36
C PRO A 50 7.83 14.74 -4.73
N PRO A 51 8.80 15.67 -4.79
CA PRO A 51 9.18 16.31 -6.04
C PRO A 51 9.50 15.24 -7.08
N LYS A 52 8.83 15.31 -8.24
CA LYS A 52 9.09 14.41 -9.38
C LYS A 52 10.59 14.46 -9.69
N PRO A 53 11.35 13.37 -9.49
CA PRO A 53 12.75 13.33 -9.92
C PRO A 53 12.77 13.30 -11.45
N ASN A 54 13.45 14.24 -12.08
CA ASN A 54 13.81 14.14 -13.49
C ASN A 54 14.92 13.08 -13.62
N VAL A 55 14.55 11.83 -13.86
CA VAL A 55 15.53 10.76 -14.11
C VAL A 55 15.17 10.01 -15.38
N THR A 56 16.09 10.08 -16.35
CA THR A 56 16.08 9.36 -17.61
C THR A 56 15.98 7.86 -17.36
N ALA A 57 14.98 7.23 -17.98
CA ALA A 57 14.65 5.82 -17.82
C ALA A 57 15.86 4.90 -18.08
N THR A 58 16.08 3.92 -17.21
CA THR A 58 16.96 2.77 -17.52
C THR A 58 16.37 1.48 -16.95
N THR A 59 16.20 0.51 -17.85
CA THR A 59 15.95 -0.94 -17.68
C THR A 59 14.60 -1.42 -17.12
N GLY A 60 13.63 -1.55 -18.03
CA GLY A 60 13.30 -2.86 -18.60
C GLY A 60 12.89 -3.98 -17.63
N GLY A 61 11.72 -3.83 -17.01
CA GLY A 61 10.90 -4.95 -16.56
C GLY A 61 9.47 -4.71 -17.00
N THR A 62 8.83 -5.69 -17.64
CA THR A 62 7.39 -5.67 -17.88
C THR A 62 6.68 -5.64 -16.53
N VAL A 63 6.23 -4.46 -16.10
CA VAL A 63 5.45 -4.29 -14.88
C VAL A 63 4.02 -4.71 -15.21
N ASN A 64 3.73 -6.00 -15.09
CA ASN A 64 2.36 -6.49 -15.18
C ASN A 64 1.61 -6.02 -13.93
N ASN A 65 0.61 -5.15 -14.11
CA ASN A 65 -0.32 -4.69 -13.06
C ASN A 65 0.35 -4.03 -11.83
N GLY A 66 1.42 -3.27 -12.02
CA GLY A 66 2.04 -2.49 -10.94
C GLY A 66 2.84 -3.30 -9.91
N PHE A 67 3.02 -4.61 -10.10
CA PHE A 67 3.76 -5.48 -9.17
C PHE A 67 5.04 -6.04 -9.80
N SER A 68 6.11 -6.13 -9.01
CA SER A 68 7.29 -6.91 -9.37
C SER A 68 8.00 -7.43 -8.13
N ASN A 69 8.60 -8.61 -8.25
CA ASN A 69 9.53 -9.13 -7.25
C ASN A 69 10.82 -9.62 -7.91
N ARG A 70 11.91 -9.53 -7.17
CA ARG A 70 13.24 -9.97 -7.59
C ARG A 70 14.00 -10.53 -6.40
N THR A 71 14.91 -11.45 -6.67
CA THR A 71 15.87 -11.94 -5.67
C THR A 71 17.26 -11.70 -6.22
N ASN A 72 18.13 -11.11 -5.41
CA ASN A 72 19.54 -10.88 -5.73
C ASN A 72 20.43 -11.45 -4.62
N GLY A 73 21.69 -11.78 -4.96
CA GLY A 73 22.66 -12.32 -4.02
C GLY A 73 22.53 -13.83 -3.78
N ASN A 74 23.45 -14.37 -2.99
CA ASN A 74 23.64 -15.81 -2.74
C ASN A 74 23.69 -16.10 -1.24
N ASN A 75 23.25 -17.30 -0.82
CA ASN A 75 23.35 -17.79 0.56
C ASN A 75 22.90 -16.76 1.62
N LEU A 76 23.83 -16.30 2.48
CA LEU A 76 23.57 -15.36 3.57
C LEU A 76 23.37 -13.90 3.09
N ASP A 77 23.76 -13.60 1.85
CA ASP A 77 23.64 -12.29 1.21
C ASP A 77 22.44 -12.24 0.26
N LYS A 78 21.56 -13.26 0.31
CA LYS A 78 20.34 -13.29 -0.50
C LYS A 78 19.35 -12.24 0.02
N VAL A 79 18.90 -11.37 -0.89
CA VAL A 79 17.90 -10.34 -0.64
C VAL A 79 16.72 -10.57 -1.59
N HIS A 80 15.53 -10.71 -1.02
CA HIS A 80 14.27 -10.70 -1.73
C HIS A 80 13.71 -9.28 -1.70
N GLY A 81 13.38 -8.73 -2.86
CA GLY A 81 12.76 -7.42 -3.01
C GLY A 81 11.44 -7.54 -3.75
N LEU A 82 10.47 -6.69 -3.40
CA LEU A 82 9.27 -6.48 -4.19
C LEU A 82 8.82 -5.03 -4.12
N PHE A 83 8.08 -4.62 -5.14
CA PHE A 83 7.30 -3.40 -5.10
C PHE A 83 5.86 -3.66 -5.56
N LEU A 84 4.96 -2.80 -5.11
CA LEU A 84 3.59 -2.73 -5.62
C LEU A 84 3.19 -1.26 -5.77
N CYS A 85 2.71 -0.90 -6.94
CA CYS A 85 2.07 0.38 -7.23
C CYS A 85 0.55 0.27 -7.01
N ARG A 86 -0.06 1.39 -6.63
CA ARG A 86 -1.51 1.51 -6.59
C ARG A 86 -2.07 1.35 -8.00
N GLY A 87 -3.15 0.60 -8.17
CA GLY A 87 -3.59 0.12 -9.49
C GLY A 87 -4.26 1.17 -10.39
N ASP A 88 -4.42 2.40 -9.90
CA ASP A 88 -4.85 3.60 -10.65
C ASP A 88 -3.67 4.43 -11.21
N GLN A 89 -2.43 4.08 -10.87
CA GLN A 89 -1.26 4.84 -11.28
C GLN A 89 -0.89 4.62 -12.75
N THR A 90 -0.37 5.66 -13.39
CA THR A 90 0.34 5.52 -14.66
C THR A 90 1.69 4.85 -14.43
N ASN A 91 2.26 4.26 -15.50
CA ASN A 91 3.59 3.65 -15.42
C ASN A 91 4.66 4.65 -14.95
N ASP A 92 4.60 5.90 -15.42
CA ASP A 92 5.57 6.94 -15.03
C ASP A 92 5.43 7.33 -13.56
N ALA A 93 4.21 7.49 -13.06
CA ALA A 93 3.96 7.78 -11.65
C ALA A 93 4.42 6.63 -10.74
N CYS A 94 4.12 5.39 -11.15
CA CYS A 94 4.58 4.18 -10.49
C CYS A 94 6.12 4.09 -10.45
N GLN A 95 6.79 4.27 -11.59
CA GLN A 95 8.24 4.22 -11.68
C GLN A 95 8.92 5.31 -10.83
N SER A 96 8.39 6.54 -10.88
CA SER A 96 8.84 7.66 -10.06
C SER A 96 8.76 7.31 -8.57
N CYS A 97 7.59 6.85 -8.11
CA CYS A 97 7.39 6.48 -6.71
C CYS A 97 8.33 5.34 -6.27
N VAL A 98 8.43 4.27 -7.05
CA VAL A 98 9.25 3.10 -6.71
C VAL A 98 10.73 3.47 -6.64
N THR A 99 11.21 4.32 -7.54
CA THR A 99 12.61 4.79 -7.56
C THR A 99 12.92 5.58 -6.28
N THR A 100 12.10 6.58 -5.96
CA THR A 100 12.25 7.37 -4.73
C THR A 100 12.16 6.49 -3.48
N ALA A 101 11.18 5.60 -3.42
CA ALA A 101 10.99 4.68 -2.30
C ALA A 101 12.21 3.75 -2.09
N ALA A 102 12.76 3.21 -3.17
CA ALA A 102 13.94 2.34 -3.13
C ALA A 102 15.19 3.10 -2.63
N GLU A 103 15.39 4.36 -3.00
CA GLU A 103 16.47 5.16 -2.45
C GLU A 103 16.26 5.47 -0.97
N GLU A 104 15.07 5.93 -0.60
CA GLU A 104 14.80 6.38 0.76
C GLU A 104 14.83 5.25 1.78
N ILE A 105 14.33 4.05 1.43
CA ILE A 105 14.32 2.93 2.36
C ILE A 105 15.73 2.50 2.74
N THR A 106 16.71 2.61 1.83
CA THR A 106 18.12 2.31 2.14
C THR A 106 18.75 3.37 3.04
N LYS A 107 18.39 4.65 2.86
CA LYS A 107 18.82 5.77 3.71
C LYS A 107 18.23 5.69 5.13
N LYS A 108 16.93 5.37 5.23
CA LYS A 108 16.19 5.29 6.51
C LYS A 108 16.48 4.01 7.29
N CYS A 109 16.79 2.91 6.60
CA CYS A 109 17.02 1.61 7.21
C CYS A 109 18.41 1.04 6.84
N PRO A 110 19.51 1.71 7.21
CA PRO A 110 20.85 1.21 6.90
C PRO A 110 21.11 -0.10 7.63
N ASN A 111 21.74 -1.06 6.93
CA ASN A 111 22.14 -2.37 7.46
C ASN A 111 21.00 -3.24 8.02
N LYS A 112 19.74 -2.95 7.68
CA LYS A 112 18.60 -3.79 8.06
C LYS A 112 18.42 -4.93 7.06
N LYS A 113 17.89 -6.06 7.55
CA LYS A 113 17.63 -7.26 6.75
C LYS A 113 16.17 -7.41 6.34
N ASP A 114 15.27 -6.61 6.90
CA ASP A 114 13.86 -6.51 6.52
C ASP A 114 13.42 -5.06 6.71
N ALA A 115 12.81 -4.48 5.70
CA ALA A 115 12.20 -3.16 5.79
C ALA A 115 11.10 -3.00 4.73
N ILE A 116 10.14 -2.16 5.07
CA ILE A 116 9.08 -1.71 4.17
C ILE A 116 8.98 -0.19 4.21
N ILE A 117 8.81 0.43 3.06
CA ILE A 117 8.39 1.83 2.92
C ILE A 117 7.09 1.86 2.13
N TYR A 118 6.15 2.68 2.58
CA TYR A 118 4.80 2.76 2.06
C TYR A 118 4.44 4.21 1.77
N TYR A 119 4.09 4.48 0.53
CA TYR A 119 3.52 5.73 0.02
C TYR A 119 2.11 5.48 -0.51
N ASP A 120 1.37 6.54 -0.74
CA ASP A 120 0.01 6.45 -1.28
C ASP A 120 0.01 5.84 -2.68
N GLU A 121 1.04 6.10 -3.48
CA GLU A 121 1.16 5.65 -4.87
C GLU A 121 1.87 4.28 -5.01
N CYS A 122 2.75 3.91 -4.07
CA CYS A 122 3.47 2.64 -4.12
C CYS A 122 4.04 2.20 -2.77
N MET A 123 4.45 0.94 -2.69
CA MET A 123 5.26 0.39 -1.61
C MET A 123 6.49 -0.36 -2.13
N VAL A 124 7.58 -0.33 -1.37
CA VAL A 124 8.80 -1.12 -1.62
C VAL A 124 9.15 -1.88 -0.35
N ARG A 125 9.45 -3.17 -0.51
CA ARG A 125 9.85 -4.04 0.60
C ARG A 125 11.06 -4.88 0.21
N TYR A 126 12.00 -5.04 1.13
CA TYR A 126 13.04 -6.04 1.03
C TYR A 126 13.10 -6.91 2.29
N SER A 127 13.56 -8.16 2.14
CA SER A 127 13.79 -9.07 3.26
C SER A 127 14.87 -10.09 2.90
N ASN A 128 15.62 -10.59 3.89
CA ASN A 128 16.51 -11.74 3.73
C ASN A 128 15.73 -13.08 3.72
N GLN A 129 14.41 -13.03 3.91
CA GLN A 129 13.53 -14.19 3.83
C GLN A 129 12.58 -14.07 2.62
N SER A 130 12.24 -15.21 2.02
CA SER A 130 11.27 -15.23 0.92
C SER A 130 9.89 -14.78 1.39
N MET A 131 9.47 -13.61 0.91
CA MET A 131 8.15 -13.04 1.21
C MET A 131 7.01 -13.78 0.50
N VAL A 132 7.29 -14.41 -0.65
CA VAL A 132 6.28 -15.19 -1.41
C VAL A 132 5.98 -16.51 -0.72
N GLN A 133 7.00 -17.20 -0.19
CA GLN A 133 6.81 -18.50 0.47
C GLN A 133 6.31 -18.35 1.91
N LYS A 134 6.84 -17.38 2.68
CA LYS A 134 6.47 -17.20 4.09
C LYS A 134 5.24 -16.31 4.28
N ASN A 135 4.88 -15.51 3.28
CA ASN A 135 3.76 -14.57 3.31
C ASN A 135 3.66 -13.71 4.59
N PRO A 136 4.76 -13.13 5.13
CA PRO A 136 4.69 -12.35 6.36
C PRO A 136 3.92 -11.05 6.10
N GLY A 137 2.70 -10.96 6.64
CA GLY A 137 1.88 -9.76 6.54
C GLY A 137 2.28 -8.73 7.58
N VAL A 138 2.12 -7.46 7.24
CA VAL A 138 2.28 -6.33 8.17
C VAL A 138 0.92 -5.68 8.34
N SER A 139 0.50 -5.50 9.59
CA SER A 139 -0.70 -4.75 9.93
C SER A 139 -0.29 -3.45 10.63
N LEU A 140 -0.69 -2.32 10.08
CA LEU A 140 -0.54 -0.99 10.68
C LEU A 140 -1.94 -0.48 10.99
N PHE A 141 -2.15 0.18 12.13
CA PHE A 141 -3.47 0.71 12.47
C PHE A 141 -3.36 2.03 13.20
N ASN A 142 -4.40 2.84 13.06
CA ASN A 142 -4.55 4.06 13.84
C ASN A 142 -4.78 3.68 15.31
N MET A 143 -4.01 4.25 16.23
CA MET A 143 -4.17 3.99 17.67
C MET A 143 -5.49 4.54 18.22
N ASN A 144 -6.10 5.49 17.53
CA ASN A 144 -7.41 6.04 17.89
C ASN A 144 -8.55 5.16 17.39
N ASN A 145 -9.57 5.03 18.23
CA ASN A 145 -10.79 4.32 17.90
C ASN A 145 -11.69 5.15 16.99
N ALA A 146 -12.45 4.47 16.15
CA ALA A 146 -13.57 5.06 15.44
C ALA A 146 -14.53 5.71 16.43
N SER A 147 -15.23 6.77 16.01
CA SER A 147 -16.14 7.51 16.89
C SER A 147 -17.28 6.63 17.41
N ASP A 148 -17.75 5.69 16.58
CA ASP A 148 -18.72 4.66 16.92
C ASP A 148 -18.22 3.32 16.35
N PRO A 149 -17.43 2.55 17.11
CA PRO A 149 -16.85 1.30 16.64
C PRO A 149 -17.90 0.25 16.27
N ASP A 150 -19.04 0.22 16.96
CA ASP A 150 -20.06 -0.81 16.76
C ASP A 150 -20.83 -0.59 15.45
N ARG A 151 -21.06 0.67 15.09
CA ARG A 151 -21.59 1.01 13.76
C ARG A 151 -20.53 0.94 12.65
N PHE A 152 -19.28 1.28 12.95
CA PHE A 152 -18.22 1.32 11.95
C PHE A 152 -17.80 -0.06 11.45
N LYS A 153 -17.70 -1.06 12.34
CA LYS A 153 -17.27 -2.43 12.01
C LYS A 153 -18.09 -3.09 10.90
N PRO A 154 -19.45 -3.17 10.95
CA PRO A 154 -20.23 -3.81 9.89
C PRO A 154 -20.14 -3.05 8.56
N LEU A 155 -20.16 -1.71 8.59
CA LEU A 155 -20.01 -0.89 7.38
C LEU A 155 -18.64 -1.12 6.70
N LEU A 156 -17.57 -1.20 7.49
CA LEU A 156 -16.24 -1.52 6.99
C LEU A 156 -16.20 -2.93 6.36
N GLY A 157 -16.80 -3.92 7.03
CA GLY A 157 -16.89 -5.29 6.50
C GLY A 157 -17.58 -5.34 5.14
N GLU A 158 -18.77 -4.76 5.03
CA GLU A 158 -19.51 -4.73 3.77
C GLU A 158 -18.75 -3.99 2.66
N LEU A 159 -18.13 -2.84 2.98
CA LEU A 159 -17.33 -2.09 2.00
C LEU A 159 -16.14 -2.92 1.49
N LEU A 160 -15.42 -3.60 2.38
CA LEU A 160 -14.26 -4.40 2.00
C LEU A 160 -14.65 -5.59 1.11
N GLU A 161 -15.77 -6.25 1.38
CA GLU A 161 -16.28 -7.35 0.54
C GLU A 161 -16.68 -6.85 -0.87
N GLU A 162 -17.36 -5.70 -0.95
CA GLU A 162 -17.68 -5.06 -2.24
C GLU A 162 -16.41 -4.68 -3.02
N LEU A 163 -15.40 -4.15 -2.34
CA LEU A 163 -14.12 -3.77 -2.95
C LEU A 163 -13.32 -4.98 -3.43
N VAL A 164 -13.28 -6.06 -2.66
CA VAL A 164 -12.63 -7.31 -3.07
C VAL A 164 -13.29 -7.89 -4.31
N THR A 165 -14.62 -7.90 -4.35
CA THR A 165 -15.39 -8.39 -5.52
C THR A 165 -15.07 -7.56 -6.76
N ARG A 166 -15.05 -6.23 -6.63
CA ARG A 166 -14.72 -5.32 -7.75
C ARG A 166 -13.27 -5.43 -8.19
N ALA A 167 -12.32 -5.46 -7.26
CA ALA A 167 -10.89 -5.54 -7.56
C ALA A 167 -10.53 -6.86 -8.24
N THR A 168 -11.09 -7.99 -7.78
CA THR A 168 -10.79 -9.32 -8.37
C THR A 168 -11.33 -9.46 -9.78
N ALA A 169 -12.46 -8.83 -10.10
CA ALA A 169 -13.04 -8.78 -11.45
C ALA A 169 -12.32 -7.80 -12.39
N ASN A 170 -11.59 -6.82 -11.87
CA ASN A 170 -10.86 -5.84 -12.68
C ASN A 170 -9.51 -6.41 -13.17
N SER A 171 -9.07 -5.99 -14.37
CA SER A 171 -7.74 -6.32 -14.90
C SER A 171 -6.62 -5.64 -14.11
N SER A 172 -6.85 -4.43 -13.60
CA SER A 172 -5.89 -3.68 -12.75
C SER A 172 -5.75 -4.24 -11.33
N LYS A 173 -6.62 -5.17 -10.94
CA LYS A 173 -6.67 -5.75 -9.58
C LYS A 173 -6.81 -4.71 -8.46
N PHE A 174 -7.49 -3.60 -8.75
CA PHE A 174 -7.64 -2.46 -7.85
C PHE A 174 -9.09 -1.95 -7.80
N SER A 175 -9.51 -1.46 -6.63
CA SER A 175 -10.81 -0.84 -6.42
C SER A 175 -10.80 0.10 -5.21
N THR A 176 -11.64 1.13 -5.25
CA THR A 176 -11.88 2.07 -4.14
C THR A 176 -13.36 2.35 -3.97
N GLY A 177 -13.72 2.91 -2.82
CA GLY A 177 -15.10 3.22 -2.48
C GLY A 177 -15.24 3.76 -1.07
N THR A 178 -16.45 4.21 -0.75
CA THR A 178 -16.82 4.77 0.54
C THR A 178 -18.12 4.14 1.02
N LYS A 179 -18.32 4.08 2.33
CA LYS A 179 -19.56 3.57 2.94
C LYS A 179 -19.82 4.27 4.27
N GLY A 180 -21.04 4.75 4.47
CA GLY A 180 -21.43 5.57 5.63
C GLY A 180 -22.08 6.90 5.22
N ARG A 181 -22.53 7.69 6.20
CA ARG A 181 -22.98 9.07 5.96
C ARG A 181 -21.76 9.99 5.88
N GLY A 182 -21.72 10.82 4.85
CA GLY A 182 -20.79 11.94 4.72
C GLY A 182 -20.99 12.99 5.80
#